data_AF-A0A7X7I8P3-F1
#
_entry.id   AF-A0A7X7I8P3-F1
#
_cell.length_a   1.000
_cell.length_b   1.000
_cell.length_c   1.000
_cell.angle_alpha   90.00
_cell.angle_beta   90.00
_cell.angle_gamma   90.00
#
_symmetry.space_group_name_H-M   'P 1'
#
loop_
_entity.id
_entity.type
_entity.pdbx_description
1 polymer ?
#
loop_
_entity_poly.entity_id
_entity_poly.type
_entity_poly.pdbx_seq_one_letter_code
_entity_poly.pdbx_strand_id
1 'polypeptide(L)'
;MANAVIVGTQWGDEGKAKVIDYLTERSDLIIRFQGGANAGHTVIADGKKFVFHLVPSGIMYANKTCIVGNGVVFDCEQFLKEVDELKENGLSVDGRLFVSDLAHLVLPYHKAQDSASESVMGQGKIGTTGRGIGPTYSDKTTRIGIRVGDLVDWDIFT
;
A
#
# COMPACT_ATOMS: atom_id res chain seq x y z
N MET A 1 -16.90 -17.46 -11.62
CA MET A 1 -15.63 -16.72 -11.45
C MET A 1 -15.02 -17.14 -10.13
N ALA A 2 -13.72 -17.46 -10.10
CA ALA A 2 -13.04 -17.89 -8.89
C ALA A 2 -12.38 -16.68 -8.22
N ASN A 3 -12.71 -16.43 -6.95
CA ASN A 3 -12.14 -15.36 -6.15
C ASN A 3 -11.54 -15.98 -4.89
N ALA A 4 -10.32 -15.58 -4.54
CA ALA A 4 -9.65 -15.98 -3.31
C ALA A 4 -9.29 -14.74 -2.50
N VAL A 5 -9.45 -14.84 -1.17
CA VAL A 5 -9.10 -13.77 -0.24
C VAL A 5 -8.11 -14.32 0.76
N ILE A 6 -6.97 -13.64 0.91
CA ILE A 6 -5.94 -13.99 1.87
C ILE A 6 -6.00 -12.97 3.01
N VAL A 7 -6.27 -13.45 4.22
CA VAL A 7 -6.31 -12.64 5.45
C VAL A 7 -5.41 -13.24 6.52
N GLY A 8 -4.89 -12.39 7.39
CA GLY A 8 -4.18 -12.80 8.60
C GLY A 8 -5.22 -13.06 9.68
N THR A 9 -5.07 -14.15 10.43
CA THR A 9 -5.98 -14.53 11.50
C THR A 9 -5.46 -14.13 12.89
N GLN A 10 -4.30 -13.48 12.94
CA GLN A 10 -3.61 -13.06 14.17
C GLN A 10 -3.30 -11.54 14.09
N TRP A 11 -2.16 -11.11 14.61
CA TRP A 11 -1.75 -9.70 14.71
C TRP A 11 -0.63 -9.34 13.73
N GLY A 12 -0.69 -9.84 12.49
CA GLY A 12 0.35 -9.60 11.49
C GLY A 12 1.43 -10.68 11.45
N ASP A 13 2.33 -10.57 10.47
CA ASP A 13 3.47 -11.46 10.25
C ASP A 13 3.18 -12.97 10.18
N GLU A 14 1.95 -13.36 9.83
CA GLU A 14 1.54 -14.77 9.72
C GLU A 14 2.07 -15.48 8.45
N GLY A 15 3.01 -14.86 7.74
CA GLY A 15 3.54 -15.41 6.49
C GLY A 15 2.58 -15.36 5.30
N LYS A 16 1.57 -14.46 5.32
CA LYS A 16 0.61 -14.23 4.21
C LYS A 16 1.30 -14.09 2.86
N ALA A 17 2.45 -13.41 2.87
CA ALA A 17 3.39 -13.25 1.76
C ALA A 17 3.55 -14.53 0.91
N LYS A 18 3.95 -15.63 1.55
CA LYS A 18 4.21 -16.91 0.87
C LYS A 18 2.95 -17.50 0.23
N VAL A 19 1.80 -17.34 0.87
CA VAL A 19 0.51 -17.82 0.35
C VAL A 19 0.06 -16.97 -0.84
N ILE A 20 0.24 -15.64 -0.76
CA ILE A 20 -0.04 -14.72 -1.86
C ILE A 20 0.81 -15.08 -3.07
N ASP A 21 2.12 -15.30 -2.90
CA ASP A 21 3.01 -15.66 -4.01
C ASP A 21 2.59 -16.99 -4.65
N TYR A 22 2.29 -18.02 -3.84
CA TYR A 22 1.80 -19.31 -4.33
C TYR A 22 0.50 -19.18 -5.15
N LEU A 23 -0.47 -18.39 -4.68
CA LEU A 23 -1.76 -18.22 -5.37
C LEU A 23 -1.68 -17.27 -6.57
N THR A 24 -0.70 -16.37 -6.59
CA THR A 24 -0.49 -15.41 -7.68
C THR A 24 -0.23 -16.10 -9.00
N GLU A 25 0.47 -17.23 -9.01
CA GLU A 25 0.74 -18.02 -10.22
C GLU A 25 -0.55 -18.33 -11.00
N ARG A 26 -1.65 -18.61 -10.27
CA ARG A 26 -2.96 -19.02 -10.82
C ARG A 26 -4.00 -17.90 -10.87
N SER A 27 -3.65 -16.69 -10.46
CA SER A 27 -4.57 -15.54 -10.39
C SER A 27 -4.24 -14.54 -11.49
N ASP A 28 -5.21 -13.92 -12.15
CA ASP A 28 -4.96 -12.90 -13.17
C ASP A 28 -4.84 -11.49 -12.57
N LEU A 29 -5.62 -11.24 -11.51
CA LEU A 29 -5.70 -9.97 -10.80
C LEU A 29 -5.23 -10.13 -9.35
N ILE A 30 -4.30 -9.29 -8.92
CA ILE A 30 -3.77 -9.26 -7.56
C ILE A 30 -4.12 -7.90 -6.96
N ILE A 31 -4.97 -7.91 -5.94
CA ILE A 31 -5.61 -6.70 -5.43
C ILE A 31 -5.25 -6.50 -3.97
N ARG A 32 -4.67 -5.34 -3.65
CA ARG A 32 -4.54 -4.86 -2.27
C ARG A 32 -5.76 -4.02 -1.94
N PHE A 33 -6.50 -4.40 -0.90
CA PHE A 33 -7.81 -3.79 -0.61
C PHE A 33 -7.83 -2.89 0.64
N GLN A 34 -6.81 -2.91 1.49
CA GLN A 34 -6.75 -2.12 2.72
C GLN A 34 -5.32 -1.87 3.17
N GLY A 35 -5.17 -1.05 4.22
CA GLY A 35 -3.89 -0.72 4.84
C GLY A 35 -3.17 0.36 4.05
N GLY A 36 -1.85 0.38 4.09
CA GLY A 36 -1.01 1.32 3.35
C GLY A 36 0.45 0.90 3.43
N ALA A 37 1.36 1.88 3.52
CA ALA A 37 2.79 1.66 3.64
C ALA A 37 3.25 0.95 4.93
N ASN A 38 2.32 0.61 5.82
CA ASN A 38 2.57 -0.14 7.06
C ASN A 38 2.72 -1.65 6.86
N ALA A 39 2.30 -2.18 5.71
CA ALA A 39 2.56 -3.57 5.36
C ALA A 39 4.00 -3.73 4.84
N GLY A 40 4.54 -4.95 4.92
CA GLY A 40 5.78 -5.32 4.26
C GLY A 40 5.66 -6.73 3.69
N HIS A 41 5.89 -6.87 2.39
CA HIS A 41 6.00 -8.15 1.71
C HIS A 41 7.38 -8.24 1.06
N THR A 42 8.26 -9.05 1.64
CA THR A 42 9.57 -9.36 1.05
C THR A 42 9.46 -10.50 0.04
N VAL A 43 9.91 -10.26 -1.18
CA VAL A 43 10.05 -11.27 -2.24
C VAL A 43 11.52 -11.41 -2.62
N ILE A 44 11.98 -12.64 -2.82
CA ILE A 44 13.32 -12.91 -3.37
C ILE A 44 13.13 -13.48 -4.78
N ALA A 45 13.61 -12.77 -5.79
CA ALA A 45 13.56 -13.19 -7.19
C ALA A 45 14.94 -13.02 -7.82
N ASP A 46 15.44 -14.05 -8.49
CA ASP A 46 16.75 -14.05 -9.15
C ASP A 46 17.92 -13.58 -8.27
N GLY A 47 17.88 -13.96 -6.98
CA GLY A 47 18.89 -13.56 -5.99
C GLY A 47 18.78 -12.12 -5.49
N LYS A 48 17.80 -11.34 -5.98
CA LYS A 48 17.51 -9.98 -5.52
C LYS A 48 16.35 -9.97 -4.54
N LYS A 49 16.45 -9.10 -3.54
CA LYS A 49 15.43 -8.91 -2.51
C LYS A 49 14.62 -7.65 -2.83
N PHE A 50 13.31 -7.78 -2.96
CA PHE A 50 12.37 -6.68 -3.11
C PHE A 50 11.49 -6.59 -1.86
N VAL A 51 11.22 -5.37 -1.38
CA VAL A 51 10.34 -5.15 -0.22
C VAL A 51 9.18 -4.26 -0.64
N PHE A 52 8.00 -4.88 -0.80
CA PHE A 52 6.80 -4.18 -1.22
C PHE A 52 5.99 -3.70 -0.02
N HIS A 53 5.60 -2.43 -0.02
CA HIS A 53 4.70 -1.87 0.99
C HIS A 53 3.33 -1.54 0.40
N LEU A 54 3.27 -0.90 -0.77
CA LEU A 54 2.03 -0.55 -1.44
C LEU A 54 1.78 -1.39 -2.69
N VAL A 55 2.81 -1.62 -3.50
CA VAL A 55 2.68 -2.38 -4.73
C VAL A 55 2.33 -3.84 -4.40
N PRO A 56 1.32 -4.46 -5.03
CA PRO A 56 1.07 -5.88 -4.85
C PRO A 56 2.25 -6.72 -5.38
N SER A 57 2.71 -7.74 -4.64
CA SER A 57 3.88 -8.56 -5.02
C SER A 57 3.69 -9.33 -6.34
N GLY A 58 2.45 -9.51 -6.78
CA GLY A 58 2.14 -10.07 -8.10
C GLY A 58 2.76 -9.29 -9.26
N ILE A 59 3.26 -8.07 -9.01
CA ILE A 59 4.02 -7.28 -9.97
C ILE A 59 5.30 -7.99 -10.42
N MET A 60 5.78 -9.00 -9.69
CA MET A 60 6.93 -9.80 -10.14
C MET A 60 6.63 -10.70 -11.34
N TYR A 61 5.36 -10.92 -11.66
CA TYR A 61 4.93 -11.75 -12.78
C TYR A 61 4.43 -10.88 -13.94
N ALA A 62 5.06 -11.01 -15.10
CA ALA A 62 4.82 -10.11 -16.26
C ALA A 62 3.38 -10.18 -16.80
N ASN A 63 2.70 -11.31 -16.66
CA ASN A 63 1.34 -11.53 -17.17
C ASN A 63 0.23 -11.22 -16.16
N LYS A 64 0.54 -10.52 -15.07
CA LYS A 64 -0.39 -10.26 -13.96
C LYS A 64 -0.72 -8.79 -13.84
N THR A 65 -1.99 -8.51 -13.54
CA THR A 65 -2.46 -7.14 -13.25
C THR A 65 -2.53 -6.93 -11.75
N CYS A 66 -1.92 -5.86 -11.27
CA CYS A 66 -1.85 -5.46 -9.88
C CYS A 66 -2.67 -4.21 -9.64
N ILE A 67 -3.50 -4.22 -8.60
CA ILE A 67 -4.42 -3.13 -8.27
C ILE A 67 -4.24 -2.72 -6.82
N VAL A 68 -4.03 -1.43 -6.60
CA VAL A 68 -4.15 -0.77 -5.30
C VAL A 68 -5.58 -0.23 -5.19
N GLY A 69 -6.41 -0.89 -4.41
CA GLY A 69 -7.84 -0.59 -4.28
C GLY A 69 -8.14 0.66 -3.44
N ASN A 70 -9.38 1.15 -3.54
CA ASN A 70 -9.87 2.36 -2.86
C ASN A 70 -9.87 2.29 -1.31
N GLY A 71 -9.75 1.10 -0.75
CA GLY A 71 -9.66 0.91 0.69
C GLY A 71 -8.26 1.21 1.24
N VAL A 72 -7.23 1.34 0.40
CA VAL A 72 -5.85 1.66 0.78
C VAL A 72 -5.69 3.15 1.10
N VAL A 73 -4.87 3.45 2.11
CA VAL A 73 -4.29 4.79 2.31
C VAL A 73 -2.94 4.83 1.60
N PHE A 74 -2.85 5.70 0.59
CA PHE A 74 -1.84 5.72 -0.44
C PHE A 74 -0.76 6.76 -0.15
N ASP A 75 0.46 6.29 0.11
CA ASP A 75 1.63 7.15 0.25
C ASP A 75 2.35 7.25 -1.10
N CYS A 76 2.17 8.39 -1.79
CA CYS A 76 2.76 8.62 -3.12
C CYS A 76 4.28 8.47 -3.11
N GLU A 77 4.96 8.99 -2.08
CA GLU A 77 6.42 8.96 -2.00
C GLU A 77 6.93 7.52 -1.89
N GLN A 78 6.30 6.73 -1.01
CA GLN A 78 6.65 5.32 -0.84
C GLN A 78 6.34 4.50 -2.10
N PHE A 79 5.19 4.75 -2.73
CA PHE A 79 4.80 4.06 -3.96
C PHE A 79 5.77 4.35 -5.11
N LEU A 80 6.15 5.61 -5.32
CA LEU A 80 7.09 5.99 -6.38
C LEU A 80 8.46 5.34 -6.16
N LYS A 81 8.96 5.28 -4.91
CA LYS A 81 10.20 4.56 -4.58
C LYS A 81 10.13 3.08 -4.96
N GLU A 82 9.03 2.39 -4.65
CA GLU A 82 8.85 0.98 -5.03
C GLU A 82 8.79 0.80 -6.55
N VAL A 83 8.14 1.72 -7.27
CA VAL A 83 8.07 1.69 -8.74
C VAL A 83 9.44 1.95 -9.37
N ASP A 84 10.21 2.89 -8.83
CA ASP A 84 11.55 3.20 -9.33
C ASP A 84 12.51 2.02 -9.08
N GLU A 85 12.46 1.40 -7.90
CA GLU A 85 13.24 0.19 -7.58
C GLU A 85 12.91 -0.96 -8.56
N LEU A 86 11.63 -1.15 -8.91
CA LEU A 86 11.23 -2.14 -9.92
C LEU A 86 11.84 -1.81 -11.30
N LYS A 87 11.74 -0.56 -11.74
CA LYS A 87 12.25 -0.10 -13.04
C LYS A 87 13.77 -0.23 -13.15
N GLU A 88 14.51 0.15 -12.10
CA GLU A 88 15.97 -0.01 -12.01
C GLU A 88 16.40 -1.47 -12.13
N ASN A 89 15.53 -2.40 -11.72
CA ASN A 89 15.76 -3.83 -11.83
C ASN A 89 15.21 -4.45 -13.13
N GLY A 90 14.75 -3.63 -14.09
CA GLY A 90 14.26 -4.08 -15.39
C GLY A 90 12.83 -4.62 -15.38
N LEU A 91 12.06 -4.38 -14.31
CA LEU A 91 10.67 -4.80 -14.20
C LEU A 91 9.75 -3.65 -14.64
N SER A 92 9.10 -3.80 -15.79
CA SER A 92 8.13 -2.82 -16.28
C SER A 92 6.85 -2.87 -15.45
N VAL A 93 6.27 -1.75 -15.03
CA VAL A 93 4.97 -1.68 -14.33
C VAL A 93 3.83 -1.20 -15.23
N ASP A 94 4.15 -0.82 -16.46
CA ASP A 94 3.24 -0.11 -17.36
C ASP A 94 2.12 -1.02 -17.86
N GLY A 95 0.90 -0.48 -17.90
CA GLY A 95 -0.29 -1.21 -18.36
C GLY A 95 -0.77 -2.33 -17.43
N ARG A 96 -0.14 -2.51 -16.26
CA ARG A 96 -0.47 -3.60 -15.33
C ARG A 96 -0.50 -3.22 -13.86
N LEU A 97 -0.01 -2.04 -13.48
CA LEU A 97 -0.14 -1.51 -12.12
C LEU A 97 -1.15 -0.36 -12.12
N PHE A 98 -2.27 -0.57 -11.43
CA PHE A 98 -3.35 0.41 -11.33
C PHE A 98 -3.55 0.86 -9.88
N VAL A 99 -3.83 2.14 -9.70
CA VAL A 99 -4.16 2.74 -8.41
C VAL A 99 -5.55 3.33 -8.52
N SER A 100 -6.42 3.01 -7.57
CA SER A 100 -7.74 3.61 -7.51
C SER A 100 -7.64 5.10 -7.20
N ASP A 101 -8.31 5.90 -8.03
CA ASP A 101 -8.59 7.31 -7.81
C ASP A 101 -9.31 7.61 -6.48
N LEU A 102 -10.07 6.64 -5.94
CA LEU A 102 -10.77 6.76 -4.66
C LEU A 102 -9.90 6.41 -3.42
N ALA A 103 -8.65 5.98 -3.60
CA ALA A 103 -7.72 5.77 -2.49
C ALA A 103 -7.36 7.12 -1.84
N HIS A 104 -7.24 7.16 -0.51
CA HIS A 104 -6.95 8.41 0.21
C HIS A 104 -5.44 8.62 0.35
N LEU A 105 -4.97 9.85 0.19
CA LEU A 105 -3.55 10.20 0.25
C LEU A 105 -3.03 10.27 1.69
N VAL A 106 -1.88 9.65 1.91
CA VAL A 106 -1.07 9.87 3.11
C VAL A 106 -0.19 11.09 2.86
N LEU A 107 -0.47 12.18 3.57
CA LEU A 107 0.26 13.45 3.47
C LEU A 107 1.27 13.61 4.62
N PRO A 108 2.26 14.52 4.50
CA PRO A 108 3.28 14.72 5.53
C PRO A 108 2.72 14.99 6.93
N TYR A 109 1.61 15.74 7.02
CA TYR A 109 0.98 16.05 8.30
C TYR A 109 0.37 14.80 8.96
N HIS A 110 -0.09 13.80 8.21
CA HIS A 110 -0.57 12.55 8.79
C HIS A 110 0.54 11.80 9.53
N LYS A 111 1.75 11.75 8.96
CA LYS A 111 2.93 11.12 9.59
C LYS A 111 3.35 11.88 10.85
N ALA A 112 3.32 13.23 10.78
CA ALA A 112 3.62 14.09 11.93
C ALA A 112 2.57 13.92 13.05
N GLN A 113 1.29 13.87 12.71
CA GLN A 113 0.19 13.68 13.66
C GLN A 113 0.24 12.31 14.34
N ASP A 114 0.57 11.24 13.59
CA ASP A 114 0.74 9.88 14.11
C ASP A 114 1.86 9.87 15.16
N SER A 115 3.03 10.40 14.79
CA SER A 115 4.20 10.49 15.67
C SER A 115 3.93 11.35 16.92
N ALA A 116 3.26 12.49 16.76
CA ALA A 116 2.89 13.37 17.86
C ALA A 116 1.90 12.68 18.82
N SER A 117 0.89 12.00 18.28
CA SER A 117 -0.12 11.28 19.08
C SER A 117 0.52 10.19 19.94
N GLU A 118 1.39 9.38 19.35
CA GLU A 118 2.17 8.38 20.08
C GLU A 118 3.05 9.04 21.15
N SER A 119 3.69 10.17 20.87
CA SER A 119 4.54 10.86 21.85
C SER A 119 3.75 11.33 23.09
N VAL A 120 2.55 11.87 22.89
CA VAL A 120 1.68 12.38 23.96
C VAL A 120 1.11 11.24 24.82
N MET A 121 0.87 10.07 24.23
CA MET A 121 0.34 8.90 24.96
C MET A 121 1.32 8.30 25.98
N GLY A 122 2.62 8.65 25.93
CA GLY A 122 3.58 8.26 26.96
C GLY A 122 3.72 6.74 27.12
N GLN A 123 3.24 6.18 28.23
CA GLN A 123 3.23 4.73 28.46
C GLN A 123 2.04 4.01 27.81
N GLY A 124 1.00 4.73 27.40
CA GLY A 124 -0.20 4.19 26.74
C GLY A 124 -0.11 4.15 25.21
N LYS A 125 1.10 4.11 24.65
CA LYS A 125 1.32 4.07 23.19
C LYS A 125 0.71 2.83 22.57
N ILE A 126 0.24 2.97 21.34
CA ILE A 126 -0.27 1.86 20.54
C ILE A 126 0.90 1.09 19.92
N GLY A 127 2.00 1.77 19.59
CA GLY A 127 3.10 1.21 18.81
C GLY A 127 2.81 1.27 17.31
N THR A 128 2.38 2.43 16.82
CA THR A 128 2.07 2.59 15.39
C THR A 128 3.35 2.51 14.53
N THR A 129 3.17 2.31 13.22
CA THR A 129 4.31 2.31 12.29
C THR A 129 4.84 3.71 11.98
N GLY A 130 4.22 4.78 12.52
CA GLY A 130 4.57 6.17 12.23
C GLY A 130 4.35 6.58 10.77
N ARG A 131 3.62 5.77 9.99
CA ARG A 131 3.38 5.99 8.55
C ARG A 131 2.13 6.81 8.28
N GLY A 132 1.44 7.35 9.31
CA GLY A 132 0.26 8.19 9.11
C GLY A 132 -1.01 7.43 8.76
N ILE A 133 -1.06 6.11 9.01
CA ILE A 133 -2.19 5.25 8.62
C ILE A 133 -3.45 5.65 9.35
N GLY A 134 -3.39 5.73 10.68
CA GLY A 134 -4.52 6.11 11.54
C GLY A 134 -5.06 7.49 11.19
N PRO A 135 -4.23 8.55 11.19
CA PRO A 135 -4.66 9.89 10.80
C PRO A 135 -5.30 9.96 9.40
N THR A 136 -4.74 9.25 8.40
CA THR A 136 -5.34 9.25 7.05
C THR A 136 -6.72 8.59 7.03
N TYR A 137 -6.92 7.48 7.76
CA TYR A 137 -8.25 6.87 7.91
C TYR A 137 -9.22 7.76 8.71
N SER A 138 -8.71 8.56 9.65
CA SER A 138 -9.51 9.56 10.36
C SER A 138 -10.05 10.59 9.38
N ASP A 139 -9.19 11.18 8.56
CA ASP A 139 -9.57 12.18 7.54
C ASP A 139 -10.55 11.60 6.50
N LYS A 140 -10.37 10.33 6.11
CA LYS A 140 -11.33 9.59 5.28
C LYS A 140 -12.70 9.49 5.95
N THR A 141 -12.73 9.16 7.24
CA THR A 141 -13.98 8.94 7.99
C THR A 141 -14.70 10.27 8.28
N THR A 142 -13.95 11.35 8.53
CA THR A 142 -14.50 12.69 8.72
C THR A 142 -14.86 13.39 7.41
N ARG A 143 -14.48 12.80 6.26
CA ARG A 143 -14.76 13.26 4.89
C ARG A 143 -14.02 14.55 4.53
N ILE A 144 -12.83 14.75 5.10
CA ILE A 144 -11.93 15.87 4.78
C ILE A 144 -10.67 15.43 4.03
N GLY A 145 -10.43 14.12 3.95
CA GLY A 145 -9.23 13.57 3.33
C GLY A 145 -9.18 13.78 1.82
N ILE A 146 -7.97 14.01 1.32
CA ILE A 146 -7.67 14.14 -0.11
C ILE A 146 -7.47 12.75 -0.71
N ARG A 147 -7.98 12.50 -1.91
CA ARG A 147 -7.88 11.24 -2.65
C ARG A 147 -6.92 11.35 -3.82
N VAL A 148 -6.47 10.20 -4.32
CA VAL A 148 -5.57 10.12 -5.49
C VAL A 148 -6.19 10.81 -6.71
N GLY A 149 -7.48 10.62 -6.94
CA GLY A 149 -8.23 11.24 -8.03
C GLY A 149 -8.38 12.74 -7.89
N ASP A 150 -8.19 13.30 -6.70
CA ASP A 150 -8.23 14.75 -6.54
C ASP A 150 -6.94 15.38 -7.17
N LEU A 151 -5.86 14.61 -7.35
CA LEU A 151 -4.61 15.07 -7.98
C LEU A 151 -4.72 15.38 -9.49
N VAL A 152 -5.80 14.96 -10.17
CA VAL A 152 -5.97 15.29 -11.60
C VAL A 152 -6.49 16.71 -11.83
N ASP A 153 -7.04 17.35 -10.81
CA ASP A 153 -7.52 18.73 -10.87
C ASP A 153 -6.78 19.56 -9.83
N TRP A 154 -5.73 20.28 -10.26
CA TRP A 154 -4.88 21.04 -9.34
C TRP A 154 -5.57 22.28 -8.75
N ASP A 155 -6.61 22.80 -9.40
CA ASP A 155 -7.28 24.05 -9.00
C ASP A 155 -8.00 23.90 -7.66
N ILE A 156 -8.34 22.67 -7.25
CA ILE A 156 -8.97 22.40 -5.96
C ILE A 156 -8.02 22.60 -4.76
N PHE A 157 -6.70 22.70 -5.00
CA PHE A 157 -5.67 22.88 -3.97
C PHE A 157 -5.17 24.32 -3.85
N THR A 158 -5.68 25.24 -4.66
CA THR A 158 -5.32 26.67 -4.68
C THR A 158 -6.40 27.54 -4.05
#